data_AF-A0A1I5EZP9-F1
#
_entry.id   AF-A0A1I5EZP9-F1
#
_cell.length_a   1.000
_cell.length_b   1.000
_cell.length_c   1.000
_cell.angle_alpha   90.00
_cell.angle_beta   90.00
_cell.angle_gamma   90.00
#
_symmetry.space_group_name_H-M   'P 1'
#
loop_
_entity.id
_entity.type
_entity.pdbx_description
1 polymer ?
#
loop_
_entity_poly.entity_id
_entity_poly.type
_entity_poly.pdbx_seq_one_letter_code
_entity_poly.pdbx_strand_id
1 'polypeptide(L)'
;MNQSLIFRGNILISILLFTVSASFISCNKILENSKNEIIHSYRLEKEHEFLIHSLTSVEILDYYPEEKIYLGYTYTANGKEILLLDESGKILLQKNKQGEGPDQHSANLSCLAFSETGDIWAMTSVEILLYDKNLKVKKRFKYQPSNILHLYTISKKFSYFKKDTSKSDITFATIPTGTSRFNPQSIRNFNKAKLFELYDQKSSSISEFSFLSERQITDEFLGLVGGFYAPIYSIDAKSSKLFLTSTFDGEITIYDLLKETLIGKISIKYEDPSAVDSSSKLKLESMSKTPDGWLKSPKNQSIHVLENGLFAIEYIREVLINPGHKNTAEISETIYNNRLILFNQKNQLSNDIIIPERGIIMTSLPGNRLLVKLVNPDKEEDFTRFTIYRIEII
;
A
#
# COMPACT_ATOMS: atom_id res chain seq x y z
N MET A 1 39.46 100.29 20.46
CA MET A 1 39.59 99.25 19.42
C MET A 1 39.44 97.89 20.08
N ASN A 2 38.75 96.99 19.39
CA ASN A 2 37.86 95.98 19.94
C ASN A 2 38.47 94.88 20.83
N GLN A 3 37.59 94.47 21.74
CA GLN A 3 37.64 93.40 22.72
C GLN A 3 37.61 91.99 22.08
N SER A 4 38.17 90.98 22.76
CA SER A 4 37.41 89.95 23.50
C SER A 4 38.09 88.55 23.54
N LEU A 5 38.81 88.26 24.63
CA LEU A 5 38.41 87.44 25.78
C LEU A 5 37.67 86.07 25.62
N ILE A 6 38.35 85.01 26.15
CA ILE A 6 37.89 83.83 26.97
C ILE A 6 37.09 82.74 26.20
N PHE A 7 37.15 81.42 26.43
CA PHE A 7 37.10 80.70 27.71
C PHE A 7 37.59 79.23 27.68
N ARG A 8 37.92 78.80 28.90
CA ARG A 8 38.57 77.59 29.43
C ARG A 8 37.80 76.27 29.23
N GLY A 9 38.48 75.14 29.42
CA GLY A 9 37.87 73.98 30.08
C GLY A 9 38.53 72.62 29.83
N ASN A 10 39.38 72.18 30.77
CA ASN A 10 39.75 70.76 30.95
C ASN A 10 38.57 69.98 31.54
N ILE A 11 38.39 68.71 31.16
CA ILE A 11 37.87 67.61 32.00
C ILE A 11 38.28 66.26 31.38
N LEU A 12 38.91 65.41 32.21
CA LEU A 12 39.17 63.97 32.01
C LEU A 12 37.86 63.15 31.99
N ILE A 13 37.86 61.99 31.32
CA ILE A 13 37.25 60.67 31.70
C ILE A 13 37.32 59.79 30.42
N SER A 14 38.22 58.80 30.32
CA SER A 14 38.14 57.40 30.78
C SER A 14 37.49 56.44 29.76
N ILE A 15 38.32 55.48 29.29
CA ILE A 15 38.02 54.08 28.93
C ILE A 15 37.06 53.83 27.74
N LEU A 16 37.56 53.20 26.65
CA LEU A 16 37.48 51.75 26.40
C LEU A 16 38.12 51.40 25.05
N LEU A 17 39.06 50.45 25.05
CA LEU A 17 39.63 49.80 23.87
C LEU A 17 38.52 49.11 23.08
N PHE A 18 38.42 49.38 21.77
CA PHE A 18 37.81 48.44 20.82
C PHE A 18 38.86 48.00 19.82
N THR A 19 39.43 46.82 20.12
CA THR A 19 40.21 45.99 19.21
C THR A 19 39.36 45.59 18.02
N VAL A 20 39.69 46.09 16.84
CA VAL A 20 39.20 45.58 15.56
C VAL A 20 39.85 44.21 15.33
N SER A 21 39.12 43.15 15.68
CA SER A 21 39.48 41.78 15.34
C SER A 21 39.00 41.49 13.93
N ALA A 22 39.94 41.06 13.09
CA ALA A 22 39.70 40.60 11.74
C ALA A 22 38.75 39.40 11.76
N SER A 23 37.58 39.56 11.15
CA SER A 23 36.67 38.46 10.87
C SER A 23 37.28 37.58 9.78
N PHE A 24 37.87 36.47 10.21
CA PHE A 24 38.14 35.33 9.35
C PHE A 24 36.81 34.86 8.74
N ILE A 25 36.79 34.82 7.41
CA ILE A 25 35.78 34.12 6.62
C ILE A 25 35.95 32.64 6.94
N SER A 26 35.20 32.16 7.94
CA SER A 26 35.06 30.72 8.20
C SER A 26 34.11 30.15 7.16
N CYS A 27 34.71 29.46 6.19
CA CYS A 27 34.05 28.55 5.28
C CYS A 27 33.45 27.39 6.10
N ASN A 28 32.23 27.58 6.63
CA ASN A 28 31.42 26.46 7.12
C ASN A 28 30.98 25.63 5.91
N LYS A 29 31.86 24.69 5.50
CA LYS A 29 31.39 23.47 4.85
C LYS A 29 30.45 22.81 5.84
N ILE A 30 29.16 22.90 5.54
CA ILE A 30 28.14 22.02 6.07
C ILE A 30 28.63 20.60 5.74
N LEU A 31 29.18 19.94 6.75
CA LEU A 31 29.33 18.50 6.76
C LEU A 31 27.90 17.95 6.75
N GLU A 32 27.40 17.69 5.54
CA GLU A 32 26.38 16.67 5.36
C GLU A 32 26.94 15.39 5.96
N ASN A 33 26.51 15.08 7.18
CA ASN A 33 26.53 13.72 7.70
C ASN A 33 25.58 12.91 6.81
N SER A 34 26.04 12.52 5.63
CA SER A 34 25.52 11.36 4.93
C SER A 34 25.84 10.17 5.82
N LYS A 35 24.89 9.82 6.70
CA LYS A 35 24.82 8.46 7.20
C LYS A 35 24.75 7.60 5.95
N ASN A 36 25.83 6.88 5.66
CA ASN A 36 25.82 5.81 4.66
C ASN A 36 24.66 4.89 5.05
N GLU A 37 23.52 5.02 4.38
CA GLU A 37 22.45 4.04 4.44
C GLU A 37 23.07 2.75 3.90
N ILE A 38 23.29 1.78 4.79
CA ILE A 38 23.77 0.46 4.39
C ILE A 38 22.60 -0.21 3.68
N ILE A 39 22.58 -0.10 2.36
CA ILE A 39 21.68 -0.88 1.52
C ILE A 39 22.26 -2.30 1.50
N HIS A 40 21.57 -3.23 2.15
CA HIS A 40 21.93 -4.63 2.07
C HIS A 40 21.43 -5.19 0.73
N SER A 41 22.16 -6.17 0.19
CA SER A 41 21.65 -6.93 -0.94
C SER A 41 20.69 -7.98 -0.41
N TYR A 42 19.46 -7.98 -0.91
CA TYR A 42 18.42 -8.95 -0.54
C TYR A 42 18.04 -9.76 -1.78
N ARG A 43 17.58 -11.01 -1.56
CA ARG A 43 17.00 -11.84 -2.62
C ARG A 43 15.80 -12.62 -2.14
N LEU A 44 15.04 -13.14 -3.11
CA LEU A 44 13.97 -14.10 -2.89
C LEU A 44 14.50 -15.51 -3.12
N GLU A 45 14.52 -16.31 -2.06
CA GLU A 45 14.94 -17.72 -2.09
C GLU A 45 13.71 -18.63 -2.13
N LYS A 46 13.61 -19.48 -3.16
CA LYS A 46 12.48 -20.40 -3.34
C LYS A 46 12.52 -21.49 -2.27
N GLU A 47 11.47 -21.61 -1.48
CA GLU A 47 11.36 -22.65 -0.44
C GLU A 47 10.49 -23.83 -0.88
N HIS A 48 9.33 -23.53 -1.44
CA HIS A 48 8.29 -24.52 -1.69
C HIS A 48 7.42 -24.13 -2.87
N GLU A 49 6.91 -25.11 -3.59
CA GLU A 49 5.96 -24.93 -4.69
C GLU A 49 4.83 -25.95 -4.53
N PHE A 50 3.60 -25.52 -4.79
CA PHE A 50 2.44 -26.39 -4.78
C PHE A 50 1.45 -25.99 -5.89
N LEU A 51 0.58 -26.94 -6.23
CA LEU A 51 -0.42 -26.81 -7.28
C LEU A 51 -1.82 -26.96 -6.69
N ILE A 52 -2.75 -26.18 -7.22
CA ILE A 52 -4.18 -26.35 -6.93
C ILE A 52 -4.85 -26.81 -8.21
N HIS A 53 -5.30 -28.05 -8.23
CA HIS A 53 -6.05 -28.62 -9.34
C HIS A 53 -7.47 -28.06 -9.31
N SER A 54 -7.76 -27.15 -10.25
CA SER A 54 -9.04 -26.47 -10.38
C SER A 54 -9.22 -26.03 -11.82
N LEU A 55 -10.42 -26.23 -12.38
CA LEU A 55 -10.79 -25.74 -13.71
C LEU A 55 -10.85 -24.21 -13.79
N THR A 56 -10.84 -23.54 -12.64
CA THR A 56 -10.91 -22.07 -12.54
C THR A 56 -9.72 -21.56 -11.74
N SER A 57 -9.19 -20.40 -12.13
CA SER A 57 -8.09 -19.75 -11.43
C SER A 57 -8.42 -19.50 -9.97
N VAL A 58 -7.51 -19.90 -9.09
CA VAL A 58 -7.62 -19.68 -7.64
C VAL A 58 -6.83 -18.46 -7.23
N GLU A 59 -7.42 -17.63 -6.37
CA GLU A 59 -6.77 -16.48 -5.75
C GLU A 59 -6.67 -16.70 -4.24
N ILE A 60 -5.46 -16.67 -3.68
CA ILE A 60 -5.23 -16.72 -2.23
C ILE A 60 -5.12 -15.29 -1.70
N LEU A 61 -5.83 -14.98 -0.62
CA LEU A 61 -5.88 -13.64 -0.02
C LEU A 61 -5.21 -13.59 1.34
N ASP A 62 -5.34 -14.65 2.13
CA ASP A 62 -4.87 -14.66 3.51
C ASP A 62 -4.43 -16.06 3.98
N TYR A 63 -3.73 -16.09 5.11
CA TYR A 63 -3.19 -17.32 5.69
C TYR A 63 -3.38 -17.34 7.21
N TYR A 64 -3.92 -18.44 7.74
CA TYR A 64 -4.05 -18.65 9.17
C TYR A 64 -2.98 -19.63 9.65
N PRO A 65 -1.89 -19.15 10.29
CA PRO A 65 -0.74 -19.97 10.61
C PRO A 65 -1.01 -21.11 11.59
N GLU A 66 -1.97 -20.92 12.49
CA GLU A 66 -2.18 -21.82 13.62
C GLU A 66 -2.74 -23.16 13.15
N GLU A 67 -3.44 -23.16 12.02
CA GLU A 67 -3.99 -24.36 11.38
C GLU A 67 -3.42 -24.62 9.99
N LYS A 68 -2.48 -23.79 9.53
CA LYS A 68 -1.82 -23.97 8.23
C LYS A 68 -2.81 -24.00 7.06
N ILE A 69 -3.76 -23.07 7.08
CA ILE A 69 -4.81 -22.95 6.08
C ILE A 69 -4.73 -21.63 5.31
N TYR A 70 -4.93 -21.70 4.00
CA TYR A 70 -5.11 -20.51 3.16
C TYR A 70 -6.59 -20.20 2.98
N LEU A 71 -6.90 -18.91 2.94
CA LEU A 71 -8.20 -18.37 2.56
C LEU A 71 -8.08 -17.72 1.19
N GLY A 72 -8.98 -18.09 0.30
CA GLY A 72 -9.02 -17.58 -1.06
C GLY A 72 -10.42 -17.55 -1.63
N TYR A 73 -10.48 -17.35 -2.94
CA TYR A 73 -11.70 -17.49 -3.71
C TYR A 73 -11.40 -18.02 -5.11
N THR A 74 -12.44 -18.52 -5.75
CA THR A 74 -12.49 -18.71 -7.20
C THR A 74 -13.72 -18.01 -7.76
N TYR A 75 -13.67 -17.62 -9.04
CA TYR A 75 -14.80 -17.03 -9.76
C TYR A 75 -15.37 -18.04 -10.74
N THR A 76 -16.65 -18.37 -10.58
CA THR A 76 -17.38 -19.29 -11.46
C THR A 76 -18.51 -18.55 -12.17
N ALA A 77 -19.18 -19.22 -13.11
CA ALA A 77 -20.39 -18.68 -13.75
C ALA A 77 -21.51 -18.34 -12.73
N ASN A 78 -21.53 -19.00 -11.57
CA ASN A 78 -22.51 -18.76 -10.52
C ASN A 78 -22.08 -17.66 -9.53
N GLY A 79 -20.91 -17.05 -9.74
CA GLY A 79 -20.32 -16.05 -8.86
C GLY A 79 -19.12 -16.55 -8.08
N LYS A 80 -18.74 -15.79 -7.05
CA LYS A 80 -17.55 -16.06 -6.23
C LYS A 80 -17.81 -17.16 -5.22
N GLU A 81 -16.87 -18.09 -5.14
CA GLU A 81 -16.86 -19.15 -4.13
C GLU A 81 -15.74 -18.90 -3.14
N ILE A 82 -16.07 -18.89 -1.85
CA ILE A 82 -15.08 -18.79 -0.78
C ILE A 82 -14.38 -20.15 -0.69
N LEU A 83 -13.04 -20.12 -0.64
CA LEU A 83 -12.17 -21.29 -0.69
C LEU A 83 -11.30 -21.36 0.57
N LEU A 84 -11.24 -22.54 1.18
CA LEU A 84 -10.25 -22.89 2.19
C LEU A 84 -9.35 -24.01 1.65
N LEU A 85 -8.05 -23.84 1.80
CA LEU A 85 -7.03 -24.77 1.33
C LEU A 85 -6.10 -25.13 2.48
N ASP A 86 -5.53 -26.34 2.46
CA ASP A 86 -4.37 -26.64 3.30
C ASP A 86 -3.05 -26.15 2.67
N GLU A 87 -1.94 -26.27 3.41
CA GLU A 87 -0.59 -25.90 2.96
C GLU A 87 -0.13 -26.63 1.67
N SER A 88 -0.75 -27.75 1.30
CA SER A 88 -0.42 -28.50 0.08
C SER A 88 -1.23 -28.06 -1.15
N GLY A 89 -2.20 -27.15 -0.98
CA GLY A 89 -3.10 -26.71 -2.04
C GLY A 89 -4.36 -27.57 -2.19
N LYS A 90 -4.63 -28.49 -1.26
CA LYS A 90 -5.86 -29.29 -1.28
C LYS A 90 -7.05 -28.45 -0.83
N ILE A 91 -8.13 -28.49 -1.61
CA ILE A 91 -9.39 -27.83 -1.28
C ILE A 91 -10.06 -28.53 -0.08
N LEU A 92 -10.17 -27.80 1.03
CA LEU A 92 -10.87 -28.23 2.25
C LEU A 92 -12.35 -27.83 2.20
N LEU A 93 -12.65 -26.66 1.64
CA LEU A 93 -14.00 -26.12 1.51
C LEU A 93 -14.07 -25.19 0.31
N GLN A 94 -15.16 -25.30 -0.47
CA GLN A 94 -15.45 -24.40 -1.58
C GLN A 94 -16.96 -24.18 -1.65
N LYS A 95 -17.43 -22.95 -1.40
CA LYS A 95 -18.88 -22.64 -1.44
C LYS A 95 -19.16 -21.22 -1.91
N ASN A 96 -20.15 -21.09 -2.79
CA ASN A 96 -20.81 -19.82 -3.06
C ASN A 96 -21.73 -19.44 -1.90
N LYS A 97 -21.60 -18.19 -1.41
CA LYS A 97 -22.40 -17.64 -0.31
C LYS A 97 -23.22 -16.41 -0.72
N GLN A 98 -23.35 -16.16 -2.01
CA GLN A 98 -24.22 -15.11 -2.52
C GLN A 98 -25.68 -15.60 -2.55
N GLY A 99 -26.60 -14.80 -2.01
CA GLY A 99 -28.03 -15.11 -1.92
C GLY A 99 -28.73 -14.45 -0.73
N GLU A 100 -29.94 -14.90 -0.41
CA GLU A 100 -30.80 -14.32 0.62
C GLU A 100 -30.97 -15.20 1.87
N GLY A 101 -30.33 -16.38 1.88
CA GLY A 101 -30.37 -17.31 3.01
C GLY A 101 -29.67 -16.78 4.27
N PRO A 102 -29.88 -17.45 5.43
CA PRO A 102 -29.37 -16.99 6.73
C PRO A 102 -27.84 -16.92 6.80
N ASP A 103 -27.15 -17.79 6.05
CA ASP A 103 -25.69 -17.82 5.96
C ASP A 103 -25.13 -17.14 4.69
N GLN A 104 -25.94 -16.33 4.00
CA GLN A 104 -25.60 -15.73 2.71
C GLN A 104 -25.52 -14.20 2.78
N HIS A 105 -24.85 -13.63 1.78
CA HIS A 105 -24.75 -12.19 1.53
C HIS A 105 -25.42 -11.83 0.20
N SER A 106 -26.14 -10.71 0.16
CA SER A 106 -26.91 -10.33 -1.04
C SER A 106 -26.09 -9.52 -2.06
N ALA A 107 -25.06 -8.81 -1.59
CA ALA A 107 -24.18 -7.99 -2.42
C ALA A 107 -22.87 -8.70 -2.74
N ASN A 108 -22.18 -8.27 -3.80
CA ASN A 108 -20.91 -8.85 -4.21
C ASN A 108 -19.88 -8.86 -3.06
N LEU A 109 -19.22 -10.00 -2.90
CA LEU A 109 -18.14 -10.18 -1.94
C LEU A 109 -16.89 -9.39 -2.38
N SER A 110 -16.59 -8.31 -1.66
CA SER A 110 -15.48 -7.41 -1.97
C SER A 110 -14.18 -7.85 -1.29
N CYS A 111 -14.22 -8.23 -0.01
CA CYS A 111 -13.02 -8.65 0.70
C CYS A 111 -13.21 -9.86 1.61
N LEU A 112 -12.10 -10.53 1.87
CA LEU A 112 -11.99 -11.68 2.77
C LEU A 112 -10.69 -11.59 3.58
N ALA A 113 -10.72 -11.96 4.86
CA ALA A 113 -9.52 -12.19 5.67
C ALA A 113 -9.85 -13.12 6.84
N PHE A 114 -8.84 -13.76 7.41
CA PHE A 114 -9.00 -14.46 8.67
C PHE A 114 -9.13 -13.47 9.83
N SER A 115 -9.90 -13.87 10.84
CA SER A 115 -9.85 -13.26 12.17
C SER A 115 -8.68 -13.84 12.97
N GLU A 116 -8.38 -13.25 14.12
CA GLU A 116 -7.41 -13.79 15.08
C GLU A 116 -7.74 -15.21 15.55
N THR A 117 -9.02 -15.60 15.51
CA THR A 117 -9.52 -16.94 15.90
C THR A 117 -9.66 -17.90 14.73
N GLY A 118 -9.25 -17.49 13.52
CA GLY A 118 -9.40 -18.27 12.29
C GLY A 118 -10.84 -18.31 11.74
N ASP A 119 -11.77 -17.53 12.32
CA ASP A 119 -13.04 -17.21 11.65
C ASP A 119 -12.75 -16.35 10.42
N ILE A 120 -13.73 -16.12 9.54
CA ILE A 120 -13.52 -15.43 8.27
C ILE A 120 -14.33 -14.15 8.24
N TRP A 121 -13.65 -13.01 8.20
CA TRP A 121 -14.28 -11.74 7.89
C TRP A 121 -14.57 -11.65 6.40
N ALA A 122 -15.80 -11.29 6.05
CA ALA A 122 -16.26 -11.05 4.71
C ALA A 122 -16.89 -9.66 4.62
N MET A 123 -16.44 -8.87 3.64
CA MET A 123 -16.97 -7.53 3.39
C MET A 123 -17.68 -7.48 2.05
N THR A 124 -18.90 -6.94 2.06
CA THR A 124 -19.60 -6.48 0.86
C THR A 124 -19.61 -4.95 0.81
N SER A 125 -20.31 -4.36 -0.16
CA SER A 125 -20.43 -2.90 -0.27
C SER A 125 -21.21 -2.22 0.86
N VAL A 126 -21.96 -2.97 1.68
CA VAL A 126 -22.88 -2.41 2.71
C VAL A 126 -22.91 -3.18 4.03
N GLU A 127 -22.30 -4.36 4.09
CA GLU A 127 -22.25 -5.17 5.31
C GLU A 127 -20.93 -5.90 5.50
N ILE A 128 -20.64 -6.21 6.76
CA ILE A 128 -19.57 -7.10 7.21
C ILE A 128 -20.21 -8.34 7.84
N LEU A 129 -19.69 -9.50 7.48
CA LEU A 129 -20.04 -10.79 8.06
C LEU A 129 -18.81 -11.43 8.69
N LEU A 130 -19.00 -12.12 9.81
CA LEU A 130 -18.04 -13.05 10.39
C LEU A 130 -18.57 -14.46 10.19
N TYR A 131 -17.90 -15.25 9.37
CA TYR A 131 -18.19 -16.65 9.16
C TYR A 131 -17.33 -17.53 10.07
N ASP A 132 -17.86 -18.67 10.52
CA ASP A 132 -17.00 -19.77 10.99
C ASP A 132 -16.30 -20.46 9.80
N LYS A 133 -15.43 -21.44 10.08
CA LYS A 133 -14.71 -22.22 9.06
C LYS A 133 -15.60 -23.12 8.21
N ASN A 134 -16.86 -23.34 8.59
CA ASN A 134 -17.87 -24.04 7.79
C ASN A 134 -18.73 -23.07 6.96
N LEU A 135 -18.39 -21.78 7.00
CA LEU A 135 -19.09 -20.66 6.39
C LEU A 135 -20.53 -20.49 6.92
N LYS A 136 -20.73 -20.66 8.23
CA LYS A 136 -21.94 -20.24 8.94
C LYS A 136 -21.74 -18.85 9.55
N VAL A 137 -22.75 -18.00 9.48
CA VAL A 137 -22.65 -16.62 9.98
C VAL A 137 -22.69 -16.62 11.51
N LYS A 138 -21.63 -16.10 12.14
CA LYS A 138 -21.55 -15.86 13.58
C LYS A 138 -21.97 -14.45 13.96
N LYS A 139 -21.62 -13.47 13.12
CA LYS A 139 -21.90 -12.04 13.33
C LYS A 139 -22.16 -11.37 11.99
N ARG A 140 -23.06 -10.41 11.96
CA ARG A 140 -23.33 -9.55 10.79
C ARG A 140 -23.64 -8.14 11.28
N PHE A 141 -23.13 -7.14 10.59
CA PHE A 141 -23.51 -5.75 10.82
C PHE A 141 -23.41 -4.94 9.52
N LYS A 142 -24.23 -3.89 9.43
CA LYS A 142 -24.18 -2.94 8.32
C LYS A 142 -23.20 -1.82 8.65
N TYR A 143 -22.61 -1.24 7.61
CA TYR A 143 -21.79 -0.04 7.71
C TYR A 143 -22.16 0.91 6.59
N GLN A 144 -21.84 2.19 6.77
CA GLN A 144 -22.10 3.25 5.79
C GLN A 144 -20.76 3.88 5.41
N PRO A 145 -20.13 3.44 4.32
CA PRO A 145 -18.89 4.07 3.85
C PRO A 145 -19.21 5.44 3.24
N SER A 146 -18.21 6.35 3.18
CA SER A 146 -18.41 7.61 2.46
C SER A 146 -18.66 7.40 0.97
N ASN A 147 -18.12 6.30 0.41
CA ASN A 147 -18.30 5.89 -0.97
C ASN A 147 -18.64 4.39 -1.03
N ILE A 148 -19.74 4.05 -1.72
CA ILE A 148 -20.11 2.66 -1.95
C ILE A 148 -19.29 2.13 -3.13
N LEU A 149 -18.56 1.04 -2.89
CA LEU A 149 -17.72 0.38 -3.90
C LEU A 149 -18.26 -1.03 -4.19
N HIS A 150 -18.34 -1.37 -5.47
CA HIS A 150 -18.70 -2.71 -5.94
C HIS A 150 -17.53 -3.37 -6.67
N LEU A 151 -17.04 -4.50 -6.13
CA LEU A 151 -16.05 -5.33 -6.79
C LEU A 151 -16.71 -6.60 -7.35
N TYR A 152 -16.91 -6.63 -8.67
CA TYR A 152 -17.65 -7.70 -9.33
C TYR A 152 -16.85 -8.99 -9.46
N THR A 153 -15.66 -8.92 -10.05
CA THR A 153 -14.87 -10.11 -10.42
C THR A 153 -13.82 -10.44 -9.38
N ILE A 154 -13.18 -9.43 -8.79
CA ILE A 154 -12.08 -9.61 -7.85
C ILE A 154 -12.53 -9.47 -6.40
N SER A 155 -11.88 -10.21 -5.50
CA SER A 155 -11.91 -9.95 -4.06
C SER A 155 -10.51 -9.60 -3.57
N LYS A 156 -10.43 -8.79 -2.51
CA LYS A 156 -9.17 -8.32 -1.91
C LYS A 156 -9.06 -8.80 -0.46
N LYS A 157 -7.86 -8.73 0.12
CA LYS A 157 -7.67 -8.98 1.54
C LYS A 157 -8.42 -7.94 2.37
N PHE A 158 -9.26 -8.39 3.31
CA PHE A 158 -9.97 -7.51 4.24
C PHE A 158 -8.98 -6.97 5.29
N SER A 159 -8.81 -5.65 5.33
CA SER A 159 -7.83 -5.01 6.21
C SER A 159 -8.53 -4.39 7.42
N TYR A 160 -8.25 -4.92 8.60
CA TYR A 160 -8.84 -4.48 9.84
C TYR A 160 -7.84 -4.55 11.01
N PHE A 161 -8.16 -3.88 12.11
CA PHE A 161 -7.48 -4.02 13.39
C PHE A 161 -8.48 -3.80 14.53
N LYS A 162 -8.05 -4.03 15.77
CA LYS A 162 -8.82 -3.72 16.96
C LYS A 162 -8.16 -2.59 17.73
N LYS A 163 -8.92 -1.54 18.06
CA LYS A 163 -8.46 -0.50 19.00
C LYS A 163 -8.35 -1.01 20.43
N ASP A 164 -9.13 -2.04 20.78
CA ASP A 164 -9.14 -2.72 22.07
C ASP A 164 -9.27 -4.23 21.84
N THR A 165 -8.19 -4.98 22.08
CA THR A 165 -8.13 -6.42 21.81
C THR A 165 -9.06 -7.25 22.69
N SER A 166 -9.51 -6.70 23.83
CA SER A 166 -10.49 -7.36 24.70
C SER A 166 -11.92 -7.31 24.15
N LYS A 167 -12.17 -6.49 23.12
CA LYS A 167 -13.49 -6.30 22.51
C LYS A 167 -13.60 -6.98 21.15
N SER A 168 -14.84 -7.28 20.76
CA SER A 168 -15.15 -7.88 19.47
C SER A 168 -15.28 -6.87 18.32
N ASP A 169 -15.26 -5.58 18.63
CA ASP A 169 -15.43 -4.52 17.65
C ASP A 169 -14.12 -4.31 16.86
N ILE A 170 -14.28 -4.11 15.56
CA ILE A 170 -13.16 -3.88 14.65
C ILE A 170 -13.20 -2.47 14.07
N THR A 171 -12.04 -1.97 13.69
CA THR A 171 -11.87 -0.81 12.81
C THR A 171 -11.27 -1.32 11.51
N PHE A 172 -11.85 -0.95 10.36
CA PHE A 172 -11.46 -1.52 9.08
C PHE A 172 -11.45 -0.49 7.95
N ALA A 173 -10.67 -0.77 6.92
CA ALA A 173 -10.63 0.04 5.72
C ALA A 173 -11.89 -0.17 4.87
N THR A 174 -12.58 0.90 4.52
CA THR A 174 -13.80 0.81 3.70
C THR A 174 -13.49 0.63 2.22
N ILE A 175 -12.27 0.99 1.79
CA ILE A 175 -11.81 0.86 0.41
C ILE A 175 -10.62 -0.09 0.38
N PRO A 176 -10.69 -1.18 -0.40
CA PRO A 176 -9.59 -2.13 -0.53
C PRO A 176 -8.37 -1.50 -1.21
N THR A 177 -7.17 -1.95 -0.83
CA THR A 177 -5.91 -1.49 -1.42
C THR A 177 -5.91 -1.67 -2.95
N GLY A 178 -5.41 -0.66 -3.67
CA GLY A 178 -5.36 -0.64 -5.14
C GLY A 178 -6.71 -0.42 -5.81
N THR A 179 -7.77 -0.06 -5.07
CA THR A 179 -9.05 0.32 -5.67
C THR A 179 -9.31 1.81 -5.54
N SER A 180 -9.55 2.49 -6.67
CA SER A 180 -9.88 3.92 -6.64
C SER A 180 -11.26 4.17 -6.04
N ARG A 181 -11.34 5.21 -5.21
CA ARG A 181 -12.58 5.81 -4.71
C ARG A 181 -12.91 7.13 -5.42
N PHE A 182 -12.06 7.55 -6.35
CA PHE A 182 -12.07 8.88 -6.94
C PHE A 182 -12.75 8.84 -8.30
N ASN A 183 -13.98 9.34 -8.34
CA ASN A 183 -14.54 9.79 -9.60
C ASN A 183 -14.07 11.24 -9.82
N PRO A 184 -13.35 11.54 -10.91
CA PRO A 184 -12.99 12.89 -11.32
C PRO A 184 -14.11 13.93 -11.16
N GLN A 185 -15.35 13.52 -11.44
CA GLN A 185 -16.53 14.37 -11.41
C GLN A 185 -17.09 14.56 -9.99
N SER A 186 -16.73 13.71 -9.03
CA SER A 186 -17.22 13.77 -7.64
C SER A 186 -16.30 14.53 -6.70
N ILE A 187 -15.06 14.81 -7.09
CA ILE A 187 -14.12 15.59 -6.27
C ILE A 187 -14.48 17.07 -6.39
N ARG A 188 -15.43 17.51 -5.55
CA ARG A 188 -15.86 18.91 -5.50
C ARG A 188 -14.76 19.85 -4.97
N ASN A 189 -13.81 19.33 -4.20
CA ASN A 189 -12.71 20.10 -3.64
C ASN A 189 -11.48 19.22 -3.39
N PHE A 190 -10.51 19.28 -4.31
CA PHE A 190 -9.25 18.54 -4.22
C PHE A 190 -8.51 18.78 -2.89
N ASN A 191 -8.53 20.01 -2.38
CA ASN A 191 -7.84 20.38 -1.14
C ASN A 191 -8.46 19.79 0.13
N LYS A 192 -9.70 19.30 0.06
CA LYS A 192 -10.39 18.65 1.19
C LYS A 192 -10.50 17.14 1.01
N ALA A 193 -10.26 16.63 -0.19
CA ALA A 193 -10.31 15.21 -0.47
C ALA A 193 -9.17 14.48 0.24
N LYS A 194 -9.48 13.30 0.77
CA LYS A 194 -8.52 12.45 1.48
C LYS A 194 -8.38 11.10 0.79
N LEU A 195 -7.20 10.52 0.90
CA LEU A 195 -6.80 9.30 0.19
C LEU A 195 -7.47 8.04 0.76
N PHE A 196 -7.59 7.99 2.09
CA PHE A 196 -7.88 6.75 2.81
C PHE A 196 -8.91 6.93 3.91
N GLU A 197 -9.65 5.87 4.23
CA GLU A 197 -10.77 5.89 5.15
C GLU A 197 -10.83 4.60 6.00
N LEU A 198 -11.07 4.79 7.30
CA LEU A 198 -11.36 3.74 8.26
C LEU A 198 -12.76 3.92 8.84
N TYR A 199 -13.51 2.83 8.95
CA TYR A 199 -14.77 2.78 9.68
C TYR A 199 -14.56 2.10 11.03
N ASP A 200 -15.00 2.77 12.10
CA ASP A 200 -14.99 2.24 13.47
C ASP A 200 -16.35 1.62 13.79
N GLN A 201 -16.39 0.30 13.98
CA GLN A 201 -17.64 -0.40 14.24
C GLN A 201 -18.31 0.06 15.55
N LYS A 202 -17.52 0.39 16.58
CA LYS A 202 -18.02 0.69 17.91
C LYS A 202 -18.68 2.07 17.95
N SER A 203 -18.03 3.08 17.38
CA SER A 203 -18.59 4.44 17.32
C SER A 203 -19.46 4.69 16.09
N SER A 204 -19.48 3.76 15.12
CA SER A 204 -20.14 3.94 13.82
C SER A 204 -19.67 5.21 13.09
N SER A 205 -18.38 5.55 13.25
CA SER A 205 -17.78 6.77 12.71
C SER A 205 -16.70 6.48 11.69
N ILE A 206 -16.45 7.45 10.82
CA ILE A 206 -15.41 7.39 9.81
C ILE A 206 -14.24 8.32 10.19
N SER A 207 -13.03 7.78 10.12
CA SER A 207 -11.77 8.55 10.18
C SER A 207 -11.12 8.53 8.80
N GLU A 208 -10.76 9.71 8.28
CA GLU A 208 -10.13 9.84 6.97
C GLU A 208 -8.71 10.39 7.10
N PHE A 209 -7.79 9.86 6.28
CA PHE A 209 -6.35 10.09 6.35
C PHE A 209 -5.78 10.62 5.03
N SER A 210 -4.70 11.40 5.15
CA SER A 210 -3.88 11.95 4.06
C SER A 210 -4.64 12.80 3.05
N PHE A 211 -4.51 14.13 3.14
CA PHE A 211 -5.09 15.04 2.15
C PHE A 211 -4.42 14.85 0.78
N LEU A 212 -5.22 14.87 -0.30
CA LEU A 212 -4.68 14.78 -1.65
C LEU A 212 -3.78 15.98 -2.02
N SER A 213 -4.06 17.15 -1.45
CA SER A 213 -3.24 18.35 -1.63
C SER A 213 -1.82 18.24 -1.05
N GLU A 214 -1.60 17.32 -0.11
CA GLU A 214 -0.30 17.01 0.49
C GLU A 214 0.47 15.93 -0.31
N ARG A 215 -0.16 15.35 -1.34
CA ARG A 215 0.43 14.31 -2.19
C ARG A 215 1.03 14.90 -3.47
N GLN A 216 1.79 14.08 -4.20
CA GLN A 216 2.52 14.47 -5.41
C GLN A 216 1.65 14.44 -6.68
N ILE A 217 0.40 14.89 -6.55
CA ILE A 217 -0.63 14.83 -7.59
C ILE A 217 -1.31 16.20 -7.74
N THR A 218 -1.79 16.51 -8.95
CA THR A 218 -2.64 17.68 -9.22
C THR A 218 -4.11 17.27 -9.41
N ASP A 219 -5.01 18.23 -9.24
CA ASP A 219 -6.44 18.05 -9.53
C ASP A 219 -6.69 17.72 -11.01
N GLU A 220 -5.97 18.38 -11.92
CA GLU A 220 -6.01 18.09 -13.37
C GLU A 220 -5.61 16.64 -13.65
N PHE A 221 -4.50 16.17 -13.07
CA PHE A 221 -4.02 14.81 -13.25
C PHE A 221 -5.05 13.81 -12.72
N LEU A 222 -5.54 14.02 -11.50
CA LEU A 222 -6.58 13.19 -10.90
C LEU A 222 -7.88 13.19 -11.72
N GLY A 223 -8.19 14.29 -12.39
CA GLY A 223 -9.33 14.42 -13.30
C GLY A 223 -9.26 13.45 -14.49
N LEU A 224 -8.05 13.10 -14.93
CA LEU A 224 -7.82 12.21 -16.06
C LEU A 224 -7.65 10.76 -15.62
N VAL A 225 -6.85 10.54 -14.57
CA VAL A 225 -6.48 9.19 -14.11
C VAL A 225 -7.31 8.72 -12.92
N GLY A 226 -8.41 9.40 -12.58
CA GLY A 226 -9.13 9.17 -11.32
C GLY A 226 -9.48 7.72 -11.05
N GLY A 227 -9.84 6.95 -12.08
CA GLY A 227 -10.09 5.51 -11.96
C GLY A 227 -8.85 4.65 -11.61
N PHE A 228 -7.65 5.16 -11.84
CA PHE A 228 -6.35 4.50 -11.63
C PHE A 228 -5.60 5.00 -10.39
N TYR A 229 -5.87 6.22 -9.93
CA TYR A 229 -5.31 6.73 -8.69
C TYR A 229 -6.02 6.10 -7.48
N ALA A 230 -5.32 5.26 -6.74
CA ALA A 230 -5.88 4.50 -5.63
C ALA A 230 -4.97 4.57 -4.39
N PRO A 231 -5.54 4.43 -3.17
CA PRO A 231 -4.75 4.16 -1.98
C PRO A 231 -4.06 2.80 -2.10
N ILE A 232 -2.75 2.77 -1.88
CA ILE A 232 -1.98 1.54 -1.72
C ILE A 232 -1.56 1.47 -0.26
N TYR A 233 -2.05 0.48 0.47
CA TYR A 233 -1.83 0.42 1.91
C TYR A 233 -1.73 -1.00 2.44
N SER A 234 -1.22 -1.08 3.68
CA SER A 234 -1.29 -2.26 4.52
C SER A 234 -1.46 -1.85 5.98
N ILE A 235 -2.22 -2.64 6.73
CA ILE A 235 -2.42 -2.47 8.18
C ILE A 235 -1.64 -3.56 8.89
N ASP A 236 -0.68 -3.16 9.72
CA ASP A 236 -0.07 -4.06 10.70
C ASP A 236 -0.90 -4.01 11.98
N ALA A 237 -1.81 -4.97 12.14
CA ALA A 237 -2.68 -5.05 13.30
C ALA A 237 -1.91 -5.31 14.61
N LYS A 238 -0.72 -5.94 14.56
CA LYS A 238 0.08 -6.23 15.76
C LYS A 238 0.71 -4.96 16.33
N SER A 239 1.19 -4.07 15.46
CA SER A 239 1.79 -2.79 15.88
C SER A 239 0.85 -1.59 15.76
N SER A 240 -0.41 -1.82 15.36
CA SER A 240 -1.42 -0.79 15.11
C SER A 240 -0.91 0.32 14.19
N LYS A 241 -0.27 -0.06 13.09
CA LYS A 241 0.29 0.87 12.10
C LYS A 241 -0.40 0.74 10.76
N LEU A 242 -0.56 1.87 10.10
CA LEU A 242 -0.95 1.96 8.70
C LEU A 242 0.23 2.46 7.89
N PHE A 243 0.63 1.67 6.90
CA PHE A 243 1.55 2.09 5.85
C PHE A 243 0.70 2.48 4.64
N LEU A 244 0.80 3.73 4.19
CA LEU A 244 -0.07 4.30 3.16
C LEU A 244 0.74 5.08 2.13
N THR A 245 0.56 4.72 0.88
CA THR A 245 1.00 5.44 -0.31
C THR A 245 -0.14 5.47 -1.33
N SER A 246 0.10 5.96 -2.53
CA SER A 246 -0.84 5.90 -3.64
C SER A 246 -0.24 5.16 -4.83
N THR A 247 -1.05 4.87 -5.85
CA THR A 247 -0.59 4.30 -7.12
C THR A 247 0.61 5.06 -7.70
N PHE A 248 0.68 6.39 -7.49
CA PHE A 248 1.70 7.26 -8.07
C PHE A 248 2.38 8.19 -7.04
N ASP A 249 2.48 7.78 -5.77
CA ASP A 249 3.25 8.54 -4.77
C ASP A 249 4.69 8.02 -4.68
N GLY A 250 5.65 8.94 -4.56
CA GLY A 250 7.06 8.64 -4.28
C GLY A 250 7.39 8.52 -2.78
N GLU A 251 6.38 8.42 -1.91
CA GLU A 251 6.56 8.29 -0.46
C GLU A 251 5.57 7.35 0.20
N ILE A 252 5.99 6.74 1.32
CA ILE A 252 5.15 5.96 2.21
C ILE A 252 4.92 6.77 3.47
N THR A 253 3.66 7.05 3.77
CA THR A 253 3.22 7.71 4.99
C THR A 253 2.86 6.66 6.04
N ILE A 254 3.35 6.84 7.27
CA ILE A 254 3.11 5.90 8.37
C ILE A 254 2.26 6.58 9.43
N TYR A 255 1.14 5.95 9.79
CA TYR A 255 0.23 6.42 10.85
C TYR A 255 0.21 5.45 12.04
N ASP A 256 0.13 6.00 13.25
CA ASP A 256 -0.32 5.28 14.45
C ASP A 256 -1.84 5.26 14.45
N LEU A 257 -2.43 4.06 14.34
CA LEU A 257 -3.88 3.87 14.20
C LEU A 257 -4.66 4.03 15.50
N LEU A 258 -4.00 3.90 16.67
CA LEU A 258 -4.66 4.09 17.96
C LEU A 258 -4.79 5.57 18.28
N LYS A 259 -3.77 6.35 17.93
CA LYS A 259 -3.75 7.80 18.12
C LYS A 259 -4.32 8.57 16.94
N GLU A 260 -4.47 7.90 15.79
CA GLU A 260 -4.86 8.50 14.51
C GLU A 260 -3.92 9.65 14.10
N THR A 261 -2.62 9.46 14.31
CA THR A 261 -1.58 10.49 14.07
C THR A 261 -0.53 10.03 13.07
N LEU A 262 -0.02 10.98 12.27
CA LEU A 262 1.13 10.79 11.40
C LEU A 262 2.39 10.60 12.27
N ILE A 263 3.12 9.50 12.07
CA ILE A 263 4.36 9.21 12.82
C ILE A 263 5.62 9.20 11.95
N GLY A 264 5.49 9.16 10.62
CA GLY A 264 6.65 9.22 9.73
C GLY A 264 6.30 9.24 8.26
N LYS A 265 7.30 9.59 7.45
CA LYS A 265 7.28 9.49 5.99
C LYS A 265 8.61 8.90 5.53
N ILE A 266 8.57 8.03 4.54
CA ILE A 266 9.75 7.42 3.93
C ILE A 266 9.67 7.67 2.42
N SER A 267 10.66 8.37 1.87
CA SER A 267 10.79 8.52 0.42
C SER A 267 11.17 7.18 -0.21
N ILE A 268 10.56 6.87 -1.35
CA ILE A 268 10.83 5.66 -2.11
C ILE A 268 11.85 5.99 -3.18
N LYS A 269 13.00 5.31 -3.15
CA LYS A 269 14.03 5.40 -4.18
C LYS A 269 13.88 4.20 -5.11
N TYR A 270 13.19 4.39 -6.23
CA TYR A 270 13.08 3.39 -7.29
C TYR A 270 14.38 3.33 -8.11
N GLU A 271 14.80 2.15 -8.55
CA GLU A 271 15.94 2.03 -9.47
C GLU A 271 15.64 2.60 -10.86
N ASP A 272 14.38 2.50 -11.30
CA ASP A 272 13.92 3.10 -12.54
C ASP A 272 13.63 4.61 -12.32
N PRO A 273 14.42 5.53 -12.90
CA PRO A 273 14.20 6.97 -12.72
C PRO A 273 12.96 7.49 -13.46
N SER A 274 12.39 6.69 -14.38
CA SER A 274 11.07 6.97 -14.97
C SER A 274 9.92 6.51 -14.08
N ALA A 275 10.21 5.67 -13.07
CA ALA A 275 9.23 5.32 -12.06
C ALA A 275 8.86 6.54 -11.22
N VAL A 276 7.61 6.54 -10.77
CA VAL A 276 6.94 7.55 -9.93
C VAL A 276 7.92 8.60 -9.37
N ASP A 277 8.05 9.71 -10.09
CA ASP A 277 9.03 10.74 -9.76
C ASP A 277 8.71 11.38 -8.41
N SER A 278 9.54 11.05 -7.41
CA SER A 278 9.43 11.57 -6.05
C SER A 278 9.73 13.07 -5.92
N SER A 279 10.20 13.75 -6.98
CA SER A 279 10.69 15.13 -6.92
C SER A 279 9.74 16.17 -7.54
N SER A 280 8.75 15.77 -8.33
CA SER A 280 7.82 16.69 -8.98
C SER A 280 6.36 16.25 -8.83
N LYS A 281 5.44 17.21 -8.70
CA LYS A 281 4.00 16.90 -8.76
C LYS A 281 3.71 16.35 -10.15
N LEU A 282 3.18 15.14 -10.24
CA LEU A 282 2.84 14.51 -11.51
C LEU A 282 1.87 15.41 -12.29
N LYS A 283 2.32 15.83 -13.48
CA LYS A 283 1.57 16.68 -14.41
C LYS A 283 1.03 15.85 -15.56
N LEU A 284 0.00 16.35 -16.23
CA LEU A 284 -0.57 15.72 -17.41
C LEU A 284 0.49 15.37 -18.48
N GLU A 285 1.47 16.24 -18.68
CA GLU A 285 2.55 16.07 -19.66
C GLU A 285 3.47 14.88 -19.37
N SER A 286 3.47 14.36 -18.13
CA SER A 286 4.34 13.27 -17.69
C SER A 286 3.84 11.87 -18.05
N MET A 287 2.62 11.73 -18.61
CA MET A 287 2.06 10.42 -18.93
C MET A 287 1.54 10.31 -20.37
N SER A 288 1.41 9.06 -20.82
CA SER A 288 0.72 8.74 -22.07
C SER A 288 -0.67 9.39 -22.12
N LYS A 289 -1.11 9.83 -23.30
CA LYS A 289 -2.44 10.43 -23.50
C LYS A 289 -3.56 9.38 -23.67
N THR A 290 -3.24 8.10 -23.50
CA THR A 290 -4.15 6.98 -23.72
C THR A 290 -4.32 6.15 -22.44
N PRO A 291 -5.52 5.61 -22.17
CA PRO A 291 -5.76 4.74 -21.02
C PRO A 291 -4.82 3.52 -20.99
N ASP A 292 -4.53 2.91 -22.15
CA ASP A 292 -3.62 1.77 -22.26
C ASP A 292 -2.21 2.12 -21.82
N GLY A 293 -1.78 3.37 -22.08
CA GLY A 293 -0.51 3.86 -21.57
C GLY A 293 -0.49 4.01 -20.05
N TRP A 294 -1.60 4.43 -19.43
CA TRP A 294 -1.70 4.53 -17.97
C TRP A 294 -1.65 3.16 -17.27
N LEU A 295 -2.19 2.14 -17.92
CA LEU A 295 -2.09 0.76 -17.45
C LEU A 295 -0.63 0.26 -17.41
N LYS A 296 0.21 0.80 -18.29
CA LYS A 296 1.62 0.43 -18.49
C LYS A 296 2.62 1.37 -17.81
N SER A 297 2.15 2.51 -17.30
CA SER A 297 2.96 3.43 -16.51
C SER A 297 3.48 2.78 -15.23
N PRO A 298 4.68 3.18 -14.76
CA PRO A 298 5.16 2.78 -13.46
C PRO A 298 4.18 3.13 -12.34
N LYS A 299 3.97 2.20 -11.42
CA LYS A 299 3.02 2.40 -10.31
C LYS A 299 3.20 1.42 -9.16
N ASN A 300 2.90 1.91 -7.97
CA ASN A 300 2.76 1.07 -6.77
C ASN A 300 1.55 0.15 -6.91
N GLN A 301 1.71 -1.10 -6.47
CA GLN A 301 0.69 -2.14 -6.52
C GLN A 301 0.21 -2.56 -5.13
N SER A 302 1.13 -2.77 -4.19
CA SER A 302 0.79 -3.31 -2.87
C SER A 302 1.87 -3.02 -1.83
N ILE A 303 1.47 -3.06 -0.56
CA ILE A 303 2.41 -3.08 0.58
C ILE A 303 2.19 -4.40 1.33
N HIS A 304 3.28 -5.14 1.51
CA HIS A 304 3.30 -6.42 2.20
C HIS A 304 3.96 -6.25 3.57
N VAL A 305 3.19 -6.35 4.66
CA VAL A 305 3.74 -6.32 6.01
C VAL A 305 4.44 -7.64 6.30
N LEU A 306 5.66 -7.56 6.82
CA LEU A 306 6.51 -8.68 7.18
C LEU A 306 6.74 -8.69 8.69
N GLU A 307 7.55 -9.61 9.19
CA GLU A 307 7.85 -9.70 10.62
C GLU A 307 8.92 -8.69 11.04
N ASN A 308 9.06 -8.50 12.36
CA ASN A 308 10.10 -7.65 12.95
C ASN A 308 10.11 -6.19 12.46
N GLY A 309 8.94 -5.68 12.05
CA GLY A 309 8.78 -4.32 11.57
C GLY A 309 9.31 -4.07 10.16
N LEU A 310 9.59 -5.15 9.42
CA LEU A 310 9.87 -5.08 7.99
C LEU A 310 8.57 -4.98 7.20
N PHE A 311 8.65 -4.37 6.03
CA PHE A 311 7.60 -4.43 5.02
C PHE A 311 8.20 -4.22 3.64
N ALA A 312 7.45 -4.58 2.62
CA ALA A 312 7.87 -4.47 1.25
C ALA A 312 6.85 -3.70 0.43
N ILE A 313 7.30 -2.85 -0.49
CA ILE A 313 6.43 -2.28 -1.52
C ILE A 313 6.61 -3.07 -2.82
N GLU A 314 5.51 -3.49 -3.41
CA GLU A 314 5.46 -4.06 -4.74
C GLU A 314 5.05 -2.97 -5.73
N TYR A 315 5.76 -2.87 -6.84
CA TYR A 315 5.50 -1.89 -7.88
C TYR A 315 5.85 -2.43 -9.26
N ILE A 316 5.26 -1.83 -10.30
CA ILE A 316 5.51 -2.13 -11.72
C ILE A 316 6.45 -1.05 -12.28
N ARG A 317 7.52 -1.44 -12.98
CA ARG A 317 8.35 -0.54 -13.82
C ARG A 317 7.68 -0.28 -15.18
N GLU A 318 8.14 0.75 -15.90
CA GLU A 318 7.55 1.12 -17.20
C GLU A 318 7.61 -0.05 -18.19
N VAL A 319 6.48 -0.31 -18.86
CA VAL A 319 6.44 -1.26 -19.98
C VAL A 319 6.64 -0.52 -21.30
N LEU A 320 7.82 -0.62 -21.91
CA LEU A 320 8.13 0.02 -23.19
C LEU A 320 7.24 -0.51 -24.32
N ILE A 321 6.50 0.38 -24.99
CA ILE A 321 5.65 0.03 -26.14
C ILE A 321 6.51 -0.02 -27.41
N ASN A 322 6.68 -1.19 -28.01
CA ASN A 322 7.19 -1.30 -29.37
C ASN A 322 6.06 -1.00 -30.38
N PRO A 323 6.13 0.10 -31.17
CA PRO A 323 5.11 0.46 -32.14
C PRO A 323 5.14 -0.52 -33.32
N GLY A 324 4.48 -1.67 -33.17
CA GLY A 324 4.45 -2.73 -34.17
C GLY A 324 3.97 -4.08 -33.62
N HIS A 325 4.07 -4.31 -32.32
CA HIS A 325 3.51 -5.50 -31.68
C HIS A 325 2.10 -5.21 -31.16
N LYS A 326 1.09 -5.80 -31.81
CA LYS A 326 -0.24 -5.96 -31.22
C LYS A 326 -0.12 -7.01 -30.09
N ASN A 327 0.17 -6.56 -28.88
CA ASN A 327 0.16 -7.44 -27.72
C ASN A 327 -1.28 -7.84 -27.42
N THR A 328 -1.62 -9.09 -27.74
CA THR A 328 -2.92 -9.70 -27.43
C THR A 328 -3.02 -10.18 -25.98
N ALA A 329 -1.99 -9.97 -25.15
CA ALA A 329 -1.96 -10.36 -23.75
C ALA A 329 -1.36 -9.25 -22.87
N GLU A 330 -2.14 -8.22 -22.56
CA GLU A 330 -1.74 -7.05 -21.74
C GLU A 330 -1.26 -7.42 -20.33
N ILE A 331 -1.71 -8.55 -19.79
CA ILE A 331 -1.32 -9.09 -18.47
C ILE A 331 0.12 -9.64 -18.49
N SER A 332 0.62 -10.06 -19.67
CA SER A 332 1.92 -10.72 -19.78
C SER A 332 3.06 -9.77 -19.43
N GLU A 333 3.09 -8.56 -20.02
CA GLU A 333 4.24 -7.65 -19.88
C GLU A 333 4.39 -6.98 -18.51
N THR A 334 3.28 -6.69 -17.83
CA THR A 334 3.32 -6.06 -16.49
C THR A 334 3.97 -6.97 -15.46
N ILE A 335 3.76 -8.28 -15.57
CA ILE A 335 4.34 -9.27 -14.67
C ILE A 335 5.89 -9.32 -14.78
N TYR A 336 6.48 -9.03 -15.94
CA TYR A 336 7.95 -8.97 -16.09
C TYR A 336 8.57 -7.78 -15.36
N ASN A 337 7.78 -6.74 -15.14
CA ASN A 337 8.24 -5.47 -14.60
C ASN A 337 7.88 -5.28 -13.13
N ASN A 338 7.29 -6.30 -12.50
CA ASN A 338 7.09 -6.34 -11.06
C ASN A 338 8.42 -6.34 -10.32
N ARG A 339 8.52 -5.48 -9.31
CA ARG A 339 9.68 -5.30 -8.45
C ARG A 339 9.23 -5.13 -7.01
N LEU A 340 10.12 -5.48 -6.10
CA LEU A 340 9.93 -5.37 -4.68
C LEU A 340 11.03 -4.48 -4.07
N ILE A 341 10.67 -3.57 -3.17
CA ILE A 341 11.65 -2.81 -2.37
C ILE A 341 11.35 -3.05 -0.90
N LEU A 342 12.37 -3.36 -0.11
CA LEU A 342 12.28 -3.62 1.32
C LEU A 342 12.54 -2.36 2.13
N PHE A 343 11.79 -2.27 3.22
CA PHE A 343 11.86 -1.17 4.16
C PHE A 343 11.85 -1.72 5.59
N ASN A 344 12.43 -0.95 6.49
CA ASN A 344 11.97 -0.94 7.88
C ASN A 344 11.13 0.32 8.11
N GLN A 345 10.61 0.49 9.32
CA GLN A 345 9.75 1.62 9.69
C GLN A 345 10.40 3.01 9.58
N LYS A 346 11.67 3.12 9.19
CA LYS A 346 12.41 4.38 9.09
C LYS A 346 13.05 4.59 7.72
N ASN A 347 13.62 3.55 7.14
CA ASN A 347 14.50 3.63 5.98
C ASN A 347 14.16 2.55 4.95
N GLN A 348 14.49 2.84 3.69
CA GLN A 348 14.63 1.83 2.66
C GLN A 348 15.87 0.96 2.93
N LEU A 349 15.73 -0.34 2.80
CA LEU A 349 16.77 -1.33 3.12
C LEU A 349 17.41 -1.97 1.90
N SER A 350 16.65 -2.06 0.80
CA SER A 350 17.10 -2.68 -0.44
C SER A 350 16.97 -1.73 -1.62
N ASN A 351 17.70 -2.03 -2.67
CA ASN A 351 17.30 -1.62 -4.02
C ASN A 351 16.14 -2.51 -4.49
N ASP A 352 15.85 -2.45 -5.78
CA ASP A 352 14.89 -3.32 -6.43
C ASP A 352 15.27 -4.80 -6.37
N ILE A 353 14.33 -5.60 -5.88
CA ILE A 353 14.38 -7.05 -5.88
C ILE A 353 13.45 -7.55 -6.99
N ILE A 354 13.98 -8.42 -7.86
CA ILE A 354 13.20 -9.04 -8.93
C ILE A 354 12.35 -10.16 -8.35
N ILE A 355 11.06 -10.19 -8.70
CA ILE A 355 10.17 -11.29 -8.36
C ILE A 355 10.41 -12.43 -9.39
N PRO A 356 10.84 -13.63 -8.96
CA PRO A 356 11.16 -14.71 -9.89
C PRO A 356 9.93 -15.26 -10.62
N GLU A 357 10.18 -15.98 -11.72
CA GLU A 357 9.21 -16.85 -12.40
C GLU A 357 7.89 -16.18 -12.84
N ARG A 358 7.90 -14.86 -13.09
CA ARG A 358 6.72 -14.09 -13.56
C ARG A 358 5.54 -14.25 -12.59
N GLY A 359 5.81 -13.94 -11.33
CA GLY A 359 4.85 -14.10 -10.25
C GLY A 359 4.09 -12.83 -9.86
N ILE A 360 2.90 -13.02 -9.30
CA ILE A 360 2.11 -12.00 -8.60
C ILE A 360 2.17 -12.32 -7.11
N ILE A 361 2.60 -11.36 -6.28
CA ILE A 361 2.60 -11.57 -4.82
C ILE A 361 1.16 -11.52 -4.33
N MET A 362 0.73 -12.60 -3.70
CA MET A 362 -0.65 -12.74 -3.22
C MET A 362 -0.80 -12.23 -1.79
N THR A 363 0.11 -12.65 -0.91
CA THR A 363 0.10 -12.27 0.51
C THR A 363 1.44 -12.58 1.15
N SER A 364 1.75 -11.94 2.28
CA SER A 364 2.89 -12.31 3.11
C SER A 364 2.54 -13.46 4.05
N LEU A 365 3.54 -14.29 4.36
CA LEU A 365 3.47 -15.43 5.27
C LEU A 365 4.45 -15.23 6.44
N PRO A 366 4.22 -15.87 7.60
CA PRO A 366 5.14 -15.82 8.73
C PRO A 366 6.57 -16.22 8.36
N GLY A 367 7.57 -15.70 9.05
CA GLY A 367 8.99 -15.94 8.76
C GLY A 367 9.54 -15.14 7.57
N ASN A 368 9.00 -13.95 7.30
CA ASN A 368 9.39 -13.08 6.16
C ASN A 368 9.30 -13.78 4.80
N ARG A 369 8.20 -14.51 4.60
CA ARG A 369 7.93 -15.24 3.37
C ARG A 369 6.84 -14.57 2.56
N LEU A 370 6.86 -14.79 1.26
CA LEU A 370 5.89 -14.27 0.30
C LEU A 370 5.29 -15.44 -0.46
N LEU A 371 3.96 -15.49 -0.51
CA LEU A 371 3.23 -16.40 -1.39
C LEU A 371 3.07 -15.75 -2.76
N VAL A 372 3.56 -16.39 -3.79
CA VAL A 372 3.59 -15.87 -5.15
C VAL A 372 2.80 -16.81 -6.06
N LYS A 373 1.79 -16.29 -6.74
CA LYS A 373 1.07 -17.00 -7.80
C LYS A 373 1.87 -16.90 -9.08
N LEU A 374 2.21 -18.02 -9.69
CA LEU A 374 2.93 -18.04 -10.95
C LEU A 374 1.95 -18.01 -12.12
N VAL A 375 2.25 -17.19 -13.13
CA VAL A 375 1.41 -17.05 -14.32
C VAL A 375 2.20 -17.50 -15.54
N ASN A 376 1.66 -18.48 -16.26
CA ASN A 376 2.16 -18.88 -17.56
C ASN A 376 1.39 -18.11 -18.65
N PRO A 377 1.96 -17.07 -19.27
CA PRO A 377 1.23 -16.28 -20.26
C PRO A 377 1.03 -17.03 -21.59
N ASP A 378 1.77 -18.13 -21.80
CA ASP A 378 1.83 -18.82 -23.08
C ASP A 378 0.83 -19.99 -23.17
N LYS A 379 0.27 -20.43 -22.04
CA LYS A 379 -0.64 -21.59 -21.96
C LYS A 379 -1.69 -21.39 -20.86
N GLU A 380 -2.94 -21.69 -21.18
CA GLU A 380 -3.96 -21.93 -20.15
C GLU A 380 -3.65 -23.26 -19.45
N GLU A 381 -3.58 -23.24 -18.12
CA GLU A 381 -3.29 -24.41 -17.28
C GLU A 381 -4.58 -24.82 -16.53
N ASP A 382 -4.86 -26.12 -16.46
CA ASP A 382 -5.99 -26.69 -15.67
C ASP A 382 -5.68 -26.75 -14.16
N PHE A 383 -4.72 -25.93 -13.72
CA PHE A 383 -4.28 -25.81 -12.34
C PHE A 383 -3.75 -24.41 -12.09
N THR A 384 -3.72 -23.99 -10.83
CA THR A 384 -3.04 -22.77 -10.40
C THR A 384 -1.77 -23.11 -9.64
N ARG A 385 -0.64 -22.52 -10.02
CA ARG A 385 0.67 -22.76 -9.39
C ARG A 385 1.02 -21.64 -8.41
N PHE A 386 1.49 -22.04 -7.23
CA PHE A 386 1.99 -21.11 -6.22
C PHE A 386 3.39 -21.50 -5.78
N THR A 387 4.20 -20.51 -5.44
CA THR A 387 5.52 -20.69 -4.86
C THR A 387 5.67 -19.81 -3.63
N ILE A 388 6.33 -20.33 -2.61
CA ILE A 388 6.72 -19.61 -1.41
C ILE A 388 8.19 -19.20 -1.56
N TYR A 389 8.43 -17.89 -1.44
CA TYR A 389 9.77 -17.33 -1.40
C TYR A 389 10.07 -16.78 -0.01
N ARG A 390 11.27 -17.01 0.51
CA ARG A 390 11.80 -16.35 1.70
C ARG A 390 12.66 -15.15 1.30
N ILE A 391 12.53 -14.07 2.05
CA ILE A 391 13.41 -12.91 1.91
C ILE A 391 14.70 -13.18 2.70
N GLU A 392 15.83 -13.21 1.98
CA GLU A 392 17.15 -13.48 2.54
C GLU A 392 18.12 -12.30 2.34
N ILE A 393 19.00 -12.10 3.32
CA ILE A 393 20.12 -11.13 3.24
C ILE A 393 21.30 -11.85 2.58
N ILE A 394 21.95 -11.19 1.63
CA ILE A 394 23.17 -11.67 0.94
C ILE A 394 24.42 -11.15 1.64
#